data_AF-A0A1M3KPQ2-F1
#
_entry.id   AF-A0A1M3KPQ2-F1
#
_cell.length_a   1.000
_cell.length_b   1.000
_cell.length_c   1.000
_cell.angle_alpha   90.00
_cell.angle_beta   90.00
_cell.angle_gamma   90.00
#
_symmetry.space_group_name_H-M   'P 1'
#
loop_
_entity.id
_entity.type
_entity.pdbx_description
1 polymer ?
#
loop_
_entity_poly.entity_id
_entity_poly.type
_entity_poly.pdbx_seq_one_letter_code
_entity_poly.pdbx_strand_id
1 'polypeptide(L)' 'MSHIKRRIVTILKDNELDAEEKVEILRQLEADSLSKERSATEGMTAVDGDDGEDLKAIEQALRKMGQEPVEAGASSL' A
#
# COMPACT_ATOMS: atom_id res chain seq x y z
N MET A 1 1.15 4.69 -14.87
CA MET A 1 1.29 3.35 -14.26
C MET A 1 2.18 3.54 -13.06
N SER A 2 1.58 3.69 -11.89
CA SER A 2 2.39 3.97 -10.70
C SER A 2 3.41 2.86 -10.44
N HIS A 3 4.58 3.28 -9.97
CA HIS A 3 5.70 2.39 -9.66
C HIS A 3 5.33 1.35 -8.60
N ILE A 4 4.37 1.65 -7.71
CA ILE A 4 3.91 0.72 -6.67
C ILE A 4 3.20 -0.49 -7.27
N LYS A 5 2.30 -0.30 -8.26
CA LYS A 5 1.44 -1.37 -8.79
C LYS A 5 2.31 -2.46 -9.42
N ARG A 6 3.39 -2.05 -10.11
CA ARG A 6 4.39 -2.97 -10.64
C ARG A 6 5.11 -3.73 -9.52
N ARG A 7 5.53 -3.03 -8.46
CA ARG A 7 6.24 -3.62 -7.32
C ARG A 7 5.39 -4.64 -6.57
N ILE A 8 4.11 -4.35 -6.33
CA ILE A 8 3.14 -5.28 -5.73
C ILE A 8 3.03 -6.56 -6.56
N VAL A 9 2.86 -6.44 -7.88
CA VAL A 9 2.76 -7.60 -8.77
C VAL A 9 4.04 -8.43 -8.74
N THR A 10 5.21 -7.79 -8.68
CA THR A 10 6.49 -8.49 -8.52
C THR A 10 6.51 -9.29 -7.22
N ILE A 11 6.18 -8.67 -6.08
CA ILE A 11 6.15 -9.35 -4.77
C ILE A 11 5.18 -10.53 -4.77
N LEU A 12 3.98 -10.35 -5.31
CA LEU A 12 2.98 -11.42 -5.35
C LEU A 12 3.42 -12.60 -6.23
N LYS A 13 4.14 -12.33 -7.32
CA LYS A 13 4.65 -13.34 -8.25
C LYS A 13 5.98 -13.94 -7.85
N ASP A 14 6.66 -13.34 -6.88
CA ASP A 14 7.92 -13.83 -6.35
C ASP A 14 7.68 -15.19 -5.69
N ASN A 15 8.40 -16.23 -6.09
CA ASN A 15 8.26 -17.56 -5.49
C ASN A 15 9.37 -17.83 -4.46
N GLU A 16 10.34 -16.92 -4.33
CA GLU A 16 11.39 -17.00 -3.32
C GLU A 16 10.92 -16.44 -1.97
N LEU A 17 9.92 -15.54 -1.99
CA LEU A 17 9.30 -14.99 -0.78
C LEU A 17 8.18 -15.88 -0.26
N ASP A 18 8.23 -16.20 1.03
CA ASP A 18 7.12 -16.84 1.72
C ASP A 18 5.91 -15.90 1.85
N ALA A 19 4.73 -16.46 2.11
CA ALA A 19 3.51 -15.67 2.26
C ALA A 19 3.64 -14.63 3.39
N GLU A 20 4.32 -14.96 4.49
CA GLU A 20 4.57 -14.02 5.59
C GLU A 20 5.48 -12.87 5.16
N GLU A 21 6.59 -13.15 4.46
CA GLU A 21 7.49 -12.10 3.96
C GLU A 21 6.80 -11.17 2.96
N LYS A 22 5.99 -11.72 2.05
CA LYS A 22 5.19 -10.92 1.13
C LYS A 22 4.25 -9.98 1.87
N VAL A 23 3.61 -10.46 2.94
CA VAL A 23 2.73 -9.65 3.78
C VAL A 23 3.51 -8.56 4.51
N GLU A 24 4.66 -8.87 5.10
CA GLU A 24 5.52 -7.88 5.75
C GLU A 24 5.95 -6.77 4.79
N ILE A 25 6.40 -7.15 3.58
CA ILE A 25 6.81 -6.18 2.56
C ILE A 25 5.61 -5.32 2.12
N LEU A 26 4.43 -5.92 1.91
CA LEU A 26 3.23 -5.18 1.55
C LEU A 26 2.80 -4.21 2.66
N ARG A 27 2.87 -4.61 3.94
CA ARG A 27 2.59 -3.72 5.08
C ARG A 27 3.59 -2.56 5.20
N GLN A 28 4.87 -2.82 4.92
CA GLN A 28 5.85 -1.74 4.87
C GLN A 28 5.55 -0.74 3.75
N LEU A 29 5.15 -1.22 2.58
CA LEU A 29 4.73 -0.36 1.47
C LEU A 29 3.48 0.45 1.81
N GLU A 30 2.52 -0.16 2.50
CA GLU A 30 1.31 0.51 2.98
C GLU A 30 1.66 1.65 3.95
N ALA A 31 2.51 1.37 4.95
CA ALA A 31 2.98 2.37 5.90
C ALA A 31 3.77 3.50 5.24
N ASP A 32 4.66 3.18 4.28
CA ASP A 32 5.43 4.18 3.53
C ASP A 32 4.52 5.07 2.68
N SER A 33 3.51 4.49 2.04
CA SER A 33 2.52 5.23 1.23
C SER A 33 1.65 6.11 2.12
N LEU A 34 1.19 5.60 3.27
CA LEU A 34 0.43 6.37 4.25
C LEU A 34 1.25 7.51 4.86
N SER A 35 2.54 7.28 5.13
CA SER A 35 3.46 8.32 5.61
C SER A 35 3.68 9.41 4.55
N LYS A 36 3.77 9.06 3.27
CA LYS A 36 3.83 10.03 2.17
C LYS A 36 2.54 10.83 2.04
N GLU A 37 1.39 10.16 2.12
CA GLU A 37 0.07 10.82 2.11
C GLU A 37 -0.03 11.85 3.24
N ARG A 38 0.32 11.46 4.47
CA ARG A 38 0.34 12.37 5.63
C ARG A 38 1.32 13.52 5.46
N SER A 39 2.54 13.25 4.99
CA SER A 39 3.55 14.29 4.79
C SER A 39 3.13 15.31 3.72
N ALA A 40 2.44 14.86 2.66
CA ALA A 40 1.90 15.75 1.63
C ALA A 40 0.81 16.68 2.19
N THR A 41 -0.01 16.20 3.13
CA THR A 41 -1.05 17.02 3.77
C THR A 41 -0.51 18.12 4.69
N GLU A 42 0.73 17.98 5.20
CA GLU A 42 1.38 18.98 6.06
C GLU A 42 2.22 20.00 5.27
N GLY A 43 2.50 19.73 3.99
CA GLY A 43 3.40 20.52 3.16
C GLY A 43 2.78 21.03 1.86
N MET A 44 1.61 21.69 1.88
CA MET A 44 1.02 22.47 0.75
C MET A 44 1.18 21.87 -0.67
N THR A 45 1.26 20.54 -0.79
CA THR A 45 1.38 19.84 -2.07
C THR A 45 0.17 18.94 -2.12
N ALA A 46 -0.73 19.19 -3.07
CA ALA A 46 -1.91 18.36 -3.24
C ALA A 46 -1.44 16.91 -3.34
N VAL A 47 -2.03 16.03 -2.54
CA VAL A 47 -1.95 14.59 -2.73
C VAL A 47 -2.41 14.33 -4.16
N ASP A 48 -1.46 14.06 -5.05
CA ASP A 48 -1.75 13.70 -6.42
C ASP A 48 -2.59 12.41 -6.35
N GLY A 49 -3.67 12.33 -7.11
CA GLY A 49 -4.63 11.23 -7.03
C GLY A 49 -4.03 9.83 -7.27
N ASP A 50 -2.77 9.77 -7.75
CA ASP A 50 -1.99 8.55 -7.95
C ASP A 50 -1.58 7.89 -6.61
N ASP A 51 -1.27 8.67 -5.56
CA ASP A 51 -0.86 8.14 -4.25
C ASP A 51 -2.01 7.40 -3.53
N GLY A 52 -3.25 7.90 -3.67
CA GLY A 52 -4.44 7.21 -3.13
C GLY A 52 -4.81 5.95 -3.92
N GLU A 53 -4.47 5.88 -5.21
CA GLU A 53 -4.61 4.65 -6.00
C GLU A 53 -3.57 3.59 -5.64
N ASP A 54 -2.41 4.04 -5.18
CA ASP A 54 -1.31 3.20 -4.75
C ASP A 54 -1.61 2.50 -3.43
N LEU A 55 -2.09 3.23 -2.43
CA LEU A 55 -2.54 2.67 -1.17
C LEU A 55 -3.63 1.60 -1.39
N LYS A 56 -4.65 1.93 -2.19
CA LYS A 56 -5.71 0.97 -2.56
C LYS A 56 -5.20 -0.29 -3.23
N ALA A 57 -4.16 -0.18 -4.06
CA ALA A 57 -3.57 -1.33 -4.72
C ALA A 57 -2.88 -2.27 -3.71
N ILE A 58 -2.21 -1.70 -2.69
CA ILE A 58 -1.55 -2.45 -1.61
C ILE A 58 -2.60 -3.15 -0.74
N GLU A 59 -3.65 -2.44 -0.33
CA GLU A 59 -4.76 -3.01 0.45
C GLU A 59 -5.45 -4.16 -0.28
N GLN A 60 -5.68 -4.02 -1.59
CA GLN A 60 -6.25 -5.10 -2.40
C GLN A 60 -5.34 -6.33 -2.47
N ALA A 61 -4.02 -6.13 -2.50
CA ALA A 61 -3.05 -7.24 -2.48
C ALA A 61 -3.05 -7.97 -1.13
N LEU A 62 -3.03 -7.22 -0.03
CA LEU A 62 -3.14 -7.76 1.33
C LEU A 62 -4.45 -8.54 1.52
N ARG A 63 -5.57 -7.98 1.09
CA ARG A 63 -6.89 -8.65 1.16
C ARG A 63 -6.91 -9.94 0.34
N LYS A 64 -6.28 -9.98 -0.84
CA LYS A 64 -6.15 -11.21 -1.64
C LYS A 64 -5.32 -12.30 -0.95
N MET A 65 -4.40 -11.91 -0.08
CA MET A 65 -3.62 -12.83 0.75
C MET A 65 -4.32 -13.21 2.06
N GLY A 66 -5.56 -12.76 2.28
CA GLY A 66 -6.32 -13.01 3.51
C GLY A 66 -5.88 -12.15 4.69
N GLN A 67 -5.12 -11.08 4.45
CA GLN A 67 -4.73 -10.11 5.46
C GLN A 67 -5.74 -8.97 5.52
N GLU A 68 -6.04 -8.49 6.71
CA GLU A 68 -6.79 -7.25 6.90
C GLU A 68 -5.86 -6.06 6.63
N PRO A 69 -6.26 -5.10 5.77
CA PRO A 69 -5.48 -3.87 5.59
C PRO A 69 -5.38 -3.13 6.92
N VAL A 70 -4.27 -2.44 7.14
CA VAL A 70 -4.12 -1.65 8.36
C VAL A 70 -5.14 -0.52 8.25
N GLU A 71 -6.00 -0.35 9.25
CA GLU A 71 -7.01 0.71 9.27
C GLU A 71 -6.31 2.08 9.22
N ALA A 72 -6.03 2.54 8.01
CA ALA A 72 -5.57 3.87 7.70
C ALA A 72 -6.77 4.81 7.79
N GLY A 73 -7.35 4.92 8.99
CA GLY A 73 -8.19 6.03 9.45
C GLY A 73 -9.24 6.57 8.47
N ALA A 74 -9.90 5.73 7.68
CA ALA A 74 -11.14 6.14 7.02
C ALA A 74 -12.27 5.87 8.01
N SER A 75 -12.71 6.95 8.68
CA SER A 75 -13.89 7.03 9.54
C SER A 75 -14.87 5.88 9.34
N SER A 76 -15.02 5.04 10.37
CA SER A 76 -16.24 4.26 10.55
C SER A 76 -17.42 5.25 10.47
N LEU A 77 -18.24 5.07 9.45
CA LEU A 77 -19.52 5.76 9.24
C LEU A 77 -20.48 5.53 10.41
#